data_AF-A0A963A6D5-F1
#
_entry.id   AF-A0A963A6D5-F1
#
_cell.length_a   1.000
_cell.length_b   1.000
_cell.length_c   1.000
_cell.angle_alpha   90.00
_cell.angle_beta   90.00
_cell.angle_gamma   90.00
#
_symmetry.space_group_name_H-M   'P 1'
#
loop_
_entity.id
_entity.type
_entity.pdbx_description
1 polymer ?
#
loop_
_entity_poly.entity_id
_entity_poly.type
_entity_poly.pdbx_seq_one_letter_code
_entity_poly.pdbx_strand_id
1 'polypeptide(L)'
;MSNTSTVSPYENTNRTAAGSHAGTGAGVAAVACAGAVTGAAALALAGTAAGVYGVYRLGRWLAKAPELTAEQLAEIQAVEQEYREKMGQEEAPDTPELKTLNLHLEDSQTLVSAASGLGYRVVEAPDVLRHEAASPVLLERSDGERIAITRNEQGRLDIHTAADQALLNAVMSRHTEERVLSHLTDKGMQFKTARLANGEMQILSHEPNAGQVGGAAQIKAQVRSDGTAWVDVDRCRGRRCEDIVQQIAGAVGGTVTTTDKKDAWYQLPGEPTKTRVKT
;
A
#
# COMPACT_ATOMS: atom_id res chain seq x y z
N MET A 1 -15.83 26.90 1.12
CA MET A 1 -15.52 25.69 0.32
C MET A 1 -14.09 25.30 0.65
N SER A 2 -13.73 24.01 0.64
CA SER A 2 -12.50 23.38 1.21
C SER A 2 -11.74 22.53 0.12
N ASN A 3 -10.38 22.53 0.09
CA ASN A 3 -9.58 22.01 -1.04
C ASN A 3 -9.33 20.53 -0.77
N THR A 4 -9.76 19.65 -1.65
CA THR A 4 -9.84 18.22 -1.32
C THR A 4 -8.88 17.40 -2.17
N SER A 5 -8.12 16.52 -1.53
CA SER A 5 -7.15 15.64 -2.18
C SER A 5 -7.27 14.23 -1.64
N THR A 6 -6.99 13.24 -2.49
CA THR A 6 -6.89 11.84 -2.06
C THR A 6 -5.44 11.41 -2.03
N VAL A 7 -5.03 10.80 -0.93
CA VAL A 7 -3.70 10.23 -0.70
C VAL A 7 -3.83 8.71 -0.63
N SER A 8 -3.03 8.01 -1.43
CA SER A 8 -2.98 6.54 -1.45
C SER A 8 -1.60 6.03 -1.05
N PRO A 9 -1.49 5.12 -0.07
CA PRO A 9 -0.21 4.47 0.27
C PRO A 9 0.21 3.40 -0.73
N TYR A 10 -0.65 2.99 -1.66
CA TYR A 10 -0.40 1.92 -2.63
C TYR A 10 -0.59 2.38 -4.07
N GLU A 11 0.03 1.63 -4.99
CA GLU A 11 -0.13 1.83 -6.43
C GLU A 11 -1.52 1.39 -6.88
N ASN A 12 -2.24 2.30 -7.55
CA ASN A 12 -3.55 1.99 -8.10
C ASN A 12 -3.37 1.24 -9.43
N THR A 13 -3.39 -0.10 -9.38
CA THR A 13 -3.26 -0.98 -10.55
C THR A 13 -4.40 -0.83 -11.55
N ASN A 14 -5.49 -0.14 -11.20
CA ASN A 14 -6.60 0.18 -12.09
C ASN A 14 -6.35 1.37 -13.04
N ARG A 15 -5.13 1.91 -13.15
CA ARG A 15 -4.77 2.78 -14.29
C ARG A 15 -4.54 1.94 -15.53
N THR A 16 -5.63 1.47 -16.13
CA THR A 16 -5.63 0.99 -17.52
C THR A 16 -5.10 2.13 -18.39
N ALA A 17 -3.99 1.86 -19.07
CA ALA A 17 -3.31 2.78 -19.97
C ALA A 17 -4.25 3.20 -21.11
N ALA A 18 -4.91 4.34 -20.95
CA ALA A 18 -5.49 5.07 -22.07
C ALA A 18 -4.37 5.84 -22.77
N GLY A 19 -3.78 5.22 -23.78
CA GLY A 19 -3.19 5.91 -24.93
C GLY A 19 -1.71 6.28 -24.86
N SER A 20 -0.86 5.42 -25.45
CA SER A 20 0.14 5.89 -26.41
C SER A 20 0.60 4.72 -27.30
N HIS A 21 -0.08 4.54 -28.43
CA HIS A 21 0.48 3.83 -29.56
C HIS A 21 1.56 4.71 -30.21
N ALA A 22 2.83 4.33 -30.04
CA ALA A 22 3.90 4.57 -30.98
C ALA A 22 5.00 3.55 -30.68
N GLY A 23 5.12 2.54 -31.54
CA GLY A 23 6.01 1.40 -31.32
C GLY A 23 7.47 1.68 -31.67
N THR A 24 8.35 0.79 -31.23
CA THR A 24 9.25 0.01 -32.11
C THR A 24 9.99 -1.09 -31.32
N GLY A 25 9.77 -2.33 -31.75
CA GLY A 25 10.65 -3.52 -31.73
C GLY A 25 11.61 -3.82 -30.57
N ALA A 26 11.37 -4.92 -29.85
CA ALA A 26 12.17 -6.16 -29.94
C ALA A 26 11.69 -7.15 -28.86
N GLY A 27 11.45 -8.40 -29.25
CA GLY A 27 10.56 -9.32 -28.54
C GLY A 27 11.14 -10.09 -27.36
N VAL A 28 10.22 -10.62 -26.55
CA VAL A 28 10.07 -12.06 -26.26
C VAL A 28 8.56 -12.31 -26.12
N ALA A 29 8.05 -13.26 -26.89
CA ALA A 29 6.67 -13.72 -26.82
C ALA A 29 6.64 -15.11 -26.16
N ALA A 30 5.95 -15.22 -25.03
CA ALA A 30 5.25 -16.42 -24.58
C ALA A 30 4.39 -16.06 -23.35
N VAL A 31 3.25 -15.41 -23.59
CA VAL A 31 2.17 -15.25 -22.61
C VAL A 31 0.96 -15.98 -23.17
N ALA A 32 0.67 -17.16 -22.62
CA ALA A 32 -0.63 -17.80 -22.71
C ALA A 32 -0.67 -19.00 -21.74
N CYS A 33 -1.10 -18.76 -20.50
CA CYS A 33 -1.91 -19.69 -19.72
C CYS A 33 -2.85 -18.87 -18.84
N ALA A 34 -4.12 -19.29 -18.85
CA ALA A 34 -5.28 -18.54 -18.43
C ALA A 34 -5.52 -18.62 -16.91
N GLY A 35 -6.02 -17.52 -16.34
CA GLY A 35 -6.39 -17.38 -14.94
C GLY A 35 -5.72 -16.14 -14.35
N ALA A 36 -6.49 -15.08 -14.08
CA ALA A 36 -5.98 -13.75 -13.76
C ALA A 36 -5.14 -13.70 -12.47
N VAL A 37 -3.82 -13.87 -12.59
CA VAL A 37 -2.84 -13.50 -11.57
C VAL A 37 -2.50 -12.01 -11.71
N THR A 38 -3.47 -11.13 -11.47
CA THR A 38 -3.21 -9.68 -11.42
C THR A 38 -2.63 -9.32 -10.04
N GLY A 39 -1.35 -9.61 -9.83
CA GLY A 39 -0.64 -9.25 -8.60
C GLY A 39 0.69 -9.97 -8.32
N ALA A 40 1.27 -10.71 -9.27
CA ALA A 40 2.56 -11.38 -9.11
C ALA A 40 3.76 -10.48 -9.46
N ALA A 41 3.96 -9.41 -8.68
CA ALA A 41 5.25 -8.70 -8.61
C ALA A 41 6.06 -9.09 -7.35
N ALA A 42 5.54 -10.04 -6.57
CA ALA A 42 6.14 -10.48 -5.33
C ALA A 42 7.24 -11.51 -5.61
N LEU A 43 8.43 -11.21 -5.09
CA LEU A 43 9.69 -11.96 -5.18
C LEU A 43 10.41 -11.84 -6.54
N ALA A 44 11.51 -11.07 -6.47
CA ALA A 44 12.45 -10.61 -7.49
C ALA A 44 13.19 -11.71 -8.29
N LEU A 45 12.50 -12.78 -8.60
CA LEU A 45 13.00 -13.95 -9.30
C LEU A 45 11.86 -14.59 -10.12
N ALA A 46 10.83 -13.85 -10.53
CA ALA A 46 9.73 -14.36 -11.37
C ALA A 46 10.21 -14.90 -12.75
N GLY A 47 11.48 -14.66 -13.12
CA GLY A 47 12.15 -15.28 -14.27
C GLY A 47 13.11 -16.43 -13.94
N THR A 48 13.26 -16.82 -12.68
CA THR A 48 14.14 -17.93 -12.25
C THR A 48 13.37 -18.90 -11.36
N ALA A 49 13.72 -20.18 -11.41
CA ALA A 49 13.11 -21.22 -10.58
C ALA A 49 13.00 -20.78 -9.10
N ALA A 50 14.07 -20.21 -8.53
CA ALA A 50 14.14 -19.81 -7.13
C ALA A 50 13.07 -18.78 -6.69
N GLY A 51 12.54 -17.94 -7.59
CA GLY A 51 11.52 -16.95 -7.25
C GLY A 51 10.12 -17.53 -7.18
N VAL A 52 9.80 -18.36 -8.16
CA VAL A 52 8.53 -19.10 -8.19
C VAL A 52 8.38 -19.93 -6.92
N TYR A 53 9.47 -20.56 -6.46
CA TYR A 53 9.47 -21.35 -5.23
C TYR A 53 9.33 -20.52 -3.96
N GLY A 54 9.92 -19.33 -3.90
CA GLY A 54 9.73 -18.45 -2.75
C GLY A 54 8.28 -18.01 -2.58
N VAL A 55 7.63 -17.65 -3.69
CA VAL A 55 6.20 -17.29 -3.70
C VAL A 55 5.35 -18.49 -3.28
N TYR A 56 5.66 -19.69 -3.78
CA TYR A 56 4.94 -20.91 -3.40
C TYR A 56 5.06 -21.22 -1.90
N ARG A 57 6.27 -21.16 -1.33
CA ARG A 57 6.51 -21.41 0.10
C ARG A 57 5.82 -20.36 0.96
N LEU A 58 5.93 -19.09 0.58
CA LEU A 58 5.25 -17.99 1.24
C LEU A 58 3.73 -18.20 1.21
N GLY A 59 3.21 -18.56 0.04
CA GLY A 59 1.79 -18.80 -0.16
C GLY A 59 1.25 -19.94 0.70
N ARG A 60 1.99 -21.05 0.78
CA ARG A 60 1.63 -22.16 1.68
C ARG A 60 1.65 -21.77 3.14
N TRP A 61 2.66 -21.01 3.58
CA TRP A 61 2.72 -20.52 4.95
C TRP A 61 1.51 -19.62 5.25
N LEU A 62 1.20 -18.68 4.36
CA LEU A 62 0.04 -17.80 4.47
C LEU A 62 -1.28 -18.58 4.49
N ALA A 63 -1.40 -19.64 3.69
CA ALA A 63 -2.58 -20.50 3.60
C ALA A 63 -2.71 -21.50 4.76
N LYS A 64 -1.79 -21.49 5.75
CA LYS A 64 -1.68 -22.51 6.81
C LYS A 64 -1.63 -23.93 6.26
N ALA A 65 -1.06 -24.12 5.07
CA ALA A 65 -0.88 -25.46 4.54
C ALA A 65 0.05 -26.26 5.47
N PRO A 66 -0.19 -27.58 5.66
CA PRO A 66 0.68 -28.41 6.50
C PRO A 66 2.14 -28.27 6.08
N GLU A 67 3.01 -28.25 7.08
CA GLU A 67 4.46 -28.19 6.89
C GLU A 67 4.90 -29.34 5.98
N LEU A 68 5.75 -29.01 5.02
CA LEU A 68 6.25 -29.98 4.06
C LEU A 68 7.12 -30.99 4.79
N THR A 69 6.84 -32.28 4.62
CA THR A 69 7.74 -33.33 5.09
C THR A 69 9.08 -33.24 4.35
N ALA A 70 10.14 -33.82 4.93
CA ALA A 70 11.45 -33.88 4.27
C ALA A 70 11.37 -34.55 2.89
N GLU A 71 10.47 -35.54 2.72
CA GLU A 71 10.18 -36.16 1.43
C GLU A 71 9.51 -35.20 0.45
N GLN A 72 8.52 -34.42 0.89
CA GLN A 72 7.87 -33.43 0.03
C GLN A 72 8.82 -32.29 -0.34
N LEU A 73 9.74 -31.90 0.54
CA LEU A 73 10.80 -30.94 0.23
C LEU A 73 11.77 -31.50 -0.82
N ALA A 74 12.16 -32.77 -0.69
CA ALA A 74 13.03 -33.44 -1.66
C ALA A 74 12.33 -33.62 -3.01
N GLU A 75 11.04 -33.95 -3.02
CA GLU A 75 10.21 -34.03 -4.24
C GLU A 75 10.09 -32.67 -4.90
N ILE A 76 9.85 -31.60 -4.15
CA ILE A 76 9.82 -30.22 -4.67
C ILE A 76 11.20 -29.81 -5.21
N GLN A 77 12.31 -30.21 -4.57
CA GLN A 77 13.66 -29.95 -5.07
C GLN A 77 14.00 -30.76 -6.33
N ALA A 78 13.48 -31.98 -6.44
CA ALA A 78 13.61 -32.80 -7.64
C ALA A 78 12.81 -32.19 -8.80
N VAL A 79 11.57 -31.78 -8.53
CA VAL A 79 10.75 -31.00 -9.48
C VAL A 79 11.44 -29.69 -9.83
N GLU A 80 12.12 -29.01 -8.89
CA GLU A 80 12.92 -27.81 -9.18
C GLU A 80 14.03 -28.09 -10.19
N GLN A 81 14.82 -29.14 -9.98
CA GLN A 81 15.87 -29.54 -10.92
C GLN A 81 15.27 -29.90 -12.29
N GLU A 82 14.19 -30.66 -12.29
CA GLU A 82 13.51 -31.10 -13.51
C GLU A 82 12.88 -29.93 -14.28
N TYR A 83 12.26 -28.97 -13.59
CA TYR A 83 11.69 -27.75 -14.19
C TYR A 83 12.78 -26.83 -14.75
N ARG A 84 13.94 -26.79 -14.08
CA ARG A 84 15.13 -26.07 -14.55
C ARG A 84 15.69 -26.68 -15.83
N GLU A 85 15.59 -28.00 -15.95
CA GLU A 85 16.07 -28.78 -17.10
C GLU A 85 15.07 -28.81 -18.26
N LYS A 86 13.76 -28.74 -17.99
CA LYS A 86 12.69 -28.96 -18.97
C LYS A 86 11.92 -27.71 -19.41
N MET A 87 12.32 -26.50 -18.99
CA MET A 87 11.55 -25.26 -19.18
C MET A 87 10.75 -25.19 -20.49
N GLY A 88 9.44 -25.42 -20.35
CA GLY A 88 8.43 -25.15 -21.35
C GLY A 88 7.41 -26.27 -21.56
N GLN A 89 6.69 -26.77 -20.54
CA GLN A 89 5.27 -27.19 -20.68
C GLN A 89 4.52 -27.77 -19.47
N GLU A 90 5.09 -27.90 -18.27
CA GLU A 90 4.30 -28.47 -17.15
C GLU A 90 3.50 -27.43 -16.36
N GLU A 91 2.28 -27.83 -15.98
CA GLU A 91 1.36 -27.05 -15.15
C GLU A 91 2.01 -26.73 -13.80
N ALA A 92 2.05 -25.45 -13.45
CA ALA A 92 2.58 -25.03 -12.15
C ALA A 92 1.76 -25.69 -11.02
N PRO A 93 2.42 -26.11 -9.92
CA PRO A 93 1.72 -26.70 -8.78
C PRO A 93 0.63 -25.77 -8.26
N ASP A 94 -0.48 -26.34 -7.79
CA ASP A 94 -1.65 -25.62 -7.28
C ASP A 94 -1.20 -24.58 -6.24
N THR A 95 -1.10 -23.33 -6.69
CA THR A 95 -0.48 -22.24 -5.94
C THR A 95 -1.61 -21.51 -5.22
N PRO A 96 -1.58 -21.39 -3.88
CA PRO A 96 -2.64 -20.68 -3.18
C PRO A 96 -2.75 -19.26 -3.70
N GLU A 97 -3.98 -18.81 -3.96
CA GLU A 97 -4.25 -17.46 -4.44
C GLU A 97 -3.82 -16.44 -3.37
N LEU A 98 -2.86 -15.58 -3.75
CA LEU A 98 -2.35 -14.54 -2.88
C LEU A 98 -2.94 -13.19 -3.23
N LYS A 99 -3.44 -12.52 -2.18
CA LYS A 99 -3.84 -11.13 -2.25
C LYS A 99 -2.65 -10.27 -1.86
N THR A 100 -2.31 -9.32 -2.73
CA THR A 100 -1.12 -8.48 -2.60
C THR A 100 -1.49 -7.01 -2.74
N LEU A 101 -0.96 -6.16 -1.87
CA LEU A 101 -0.93 -4.71 -2.05
C LEU A 101 0.51 -4.23 -2.24
N ASN A 102 0.76 -3.55 -3.36
CA ASN A 102 2.05 -2.93 -3.67
C ASN A 102 2.09 -1.53 -3.07
N LEU A 103 2.98 -1.31 -2.11
CA LEU A 103 3.02 -0.08 -1.32
C LEU A 103 4.11 0.86 -1.86
N HIS A 104 3.93 2.16 -1.65
CA HIS A 104 4.97 3.16 -1.89
C HIS A 104 5.99 3.26 -0.73
N LEU A 105 5.82 2.43 0.30
CA LEU A 105 6.66 2.41 1.50
C LEU A 105 7.97 1.67 1.27
N GLU A 106 9.01 2.08 2.00
CA GLU A 106 10.31 1.40 2.03
C GLU A 106 10.62 0.79 3.40
N ASP A 107 10.06 1.36 4.48
CA ASP A 107 10.30 0.95 5.86
C ASP A 107 9.16 0.09 6.41
N SER A 108 9.46 -1.17 6.74
CA SER A 108 8.49 -2.14 7.23
C SER A 108 8.11 -1.92 8.69
N GLN A 109 8.90 -1.19 9.47
CA GLN A 109 8.66 -1.03 10.92
C GLN A 109 7.34 -0.32 11.20
N THR A 110 6.99 0.68 10.38
CA THR A 110 5.72 1.40 10.51
C THR A 110 4.52 0.48 10.27
N LEU A 111 4.58 -0.41 9.27
CA LEU A 111 3.55 -1.42 9.01
C LEU A 111 3.48 -2.49 10.10
N VAL A 112 4.63 -2.94 10.60
CA VAL A 112 4.71 -3.91 11.71
C VAL A 112 4.08 -3.32 12.97
N SER A 113 4.34 -2.04 13.28
CA SER A 113 3.70 -1.33 14.39
C SER A 113 2.17 -1.28 14.22
N ALA A 114 1.70 -0.89 13.04
CA ALA A 114 0.27 -0.82 12.73
C ALA A 114 -0.41 -2.20 12.85
N ALA A 115 0.21 -3.25 12.30
CA ALA A 115 -0.27 -4.62 12.41
C ALA A 115 -0.26 -5.12 13.86
N SER A 116 0.75 -4.75 14.64
CA SER A 116 0.82 -5.07 16.08
C SER A 116 -0.32 -4.44 16.86
N GLY A 117 -0.73 -3.21 16.52
CA GLY A 117 -1.92 -2.56 17.05
C GLY A 117 -3.23 -3.31 16.74
N LEU A 118 -3.24 -4.16 15.72
CA LEU A 118 -4.34 -5.05 15.35
C LEU A 118 -4.19 -6.48 15.94
N GLY A 119 -3.21 -6.69 16.81
CA GLY A 119 -2.97 -7.96 17.50
C GLY A 119 -2.07 -8.95 16.76
N TYR A 120 -1.48 -8.56 15.62
CA TYR A 120 -0.46 -9.36 14.97
C TYR A 120 0.84 -9.37 15.78
N ARG A 121 1.61 -10.45 15.64
CA ARG A 121 2.93 -10.59 16.25
C ARG A 121 3.91 -11.05 15.19
N VAL A 122 5.13 -10.54 15.25
CA VAL A 122 6.22 -11.02 14.40
C VAL A 122 6.54 -12.46 14.79
N VAL A 123 6.55 -13.35 13.79
CA VAL A 123 6.95 -14.74 13.96
C VAL A 123 8.25 -15.01 13.24
N GLU A 124 9.02 -15.95 13.78
CA GLU A 124 10.28 -16.36 13.16
C GLU A 124 9.99 -17.05 11.81
N ALA A 125 10.75 -16.67 10.78
CA ALA A 125 10.63 -17.32 9.48
C ALA A 125 10.95 -18.82 9.62
N PRO A 126 10.08 -19.71 9.13
CA PRO A 126 10.41 -21.13 8.97
C PRO A 126 11.73 -21.26 8.22
N ASP A 127 12.53 -22.30 8.52
CA ASP A 127 13.83 -22.52 7.87
C ASP A 127 13.75 -22.46 6.33
N VAL A 128 12.61 -22.88 5.79
CA VAL A 128 12.27 -22.88 4.37
C VAL A 128 12.28 -21.48 3.73
N LEU A 129 12.10 -20.40 4.50
CA LEU A 129 12.08 -19.00 4.08
C LEU A 129 13.32 -18.21 4.54
N ARG A 130 14.19 -18.79 5.40
CA ARG A 130 15.37 -18.10 5.95
C ARG A 130 16.48 -17.85 4.93
N HIS A 131 16.52 -18.66 3.87
CA HIS A 131 17.58 -18.60 2.87
C HIS A 131 17.26 -17.65 1.70
N GLU A 132 16.14 -16.92 1.76
CA GLU A 132 15.81 -15.94 0.73
C GLU A 132 16.61 -14.65 0.90
N ALA A 133 17.09 -14.10 -0.21
CA ALA A 133 17.93 -12.90 -0.24
C ALA A 133 17.26 -11.66 0.40
N ALA A 134 15.92 -11.65 0.41
CA ALA A 134 15.12 -10.69 1.17
C ALA A 134 14.20 -11.47 2.11
N SER A 135 14.66 -11.70 3.35
CA SER A 135 13.87 -12.42 4.34
C SER A 135 12.55 -11.67 4.61
N PRO A 136 11.38 -12.28 4.37
CA PRO A 136 10.10 -11.63 4.59
C PRO A 136 9.86 -11.39 6.08
N VAL A 137 9.18 -10.29 6.42
CA VAL A 137 8.65 -10.10 7.78
C VAL A 137 7.32 -10.84 7.87
N LEU A 138 7.27 -11.89 8.67
CA LEU A 138 6.08 -12.72 8.86
C LEU A 138 5.34 -12.29 10.13
N LEU A 139 4.02 -12.15 10.01
CA LEU A 139 3.15 -11.67 11.07
C LEU A 139 1.97 -12.62 11.22
N GLU A 140 1.69 -13.04 12.45
CA GLU A 140 0.58 -13.93 12.80
C GLU A 140 -0.26 -13.35 13.95
N ARG A 141 -1.57 -13.43 13.83
CA ARG A 141 -2.54 -13.06 14.87
C ARG A 141 -2.97 -14.29 15.68
N SER A 142 -3.56 -14.11 16.86
CA SER A 142 -3.92 -15.22 17.76
C SER A 142 -4.98 -16.20 17.22
N ASP A 143 -5.78 -15.80 16.23
CA ASP A 143 -6.70 -16.65 15.48
C ASP A 143 -6.01 -17.35 14.27
N GLY A 144 -4.70 -17.15 14.16
CA GLY A 144 -3.83 -17.66 13.13
C GLY A 144 -3.91 -16.90 11.80
N GLU A 145 -4.60 -15.76 11.70
CA GLU A 145 -4.47 -14.96 10.48
C GLU A 145 -3.01 -14.58 10.23
N ARG A 146 -2.58 -14.73 8.97
CA ARG A 146 -1.20 -14.53 8.56
C ARG A 146 -1.09 -13.47 7.48
N ILE A 147 -0.11 -12.61 7.64
CA ILE A 147 0.31 -11.63 6.65
C ILE A 147 1.83 -11.66 6.53
N ALA A 148 2.33 -11.32 5.35
CA ALA A 148 3.75 -11.22 5.10
C ALA A 148 4.08 -9.87 4.45
N ILE A 149 5.19 -9.27 4.85
CA ILE A 149 5.72 -8.05 4.24
C ILE A 149 7.02 -8.43 3.53
N THR A 150 7.05 -8.25 2.22
CA THR A 150 8.24 -8.48 1.38
C THR A 150 8.73 -7.14 0.81
N ARG A 151 9.92 -7.16 0.20
CA ARG A 151 10.46 -6.02 -0.53
C ARG A 151 10.55 -6.40 -2.01
N ASN A 152 9.96 -5.58 -2.87
CA ASN A 152 9.98 -5.78 -4.32
C ASN A 152 11.29 -5.28 -4.95
N GLU A 153 11.43 -5.46 -6.26
CA GLU A 153 12.62 -5.09 -7.04
C GLU A 153 12.95 -3.59 -6.98
N GLN A 154 11.94 -2.74 -6.76
CA GLN A 154 12.13 -1.30 -6.63
C GLN A 154 12.56 -0.89 -5.22
N GLY A 155 12.76 -1.85 -4.31
CA GLY A 155 13.03 -1.58 -2.91
C GLY A 155 11.80 -1.13 -2.11
N ARG A 156 10.60 -1.23 -2.70
CA ARG A 156 9.36 -0.90 -1.99
C ARG A 156 8.76 -2.13 -1.34
N LEU A 157 7.78 -1.93 -0.48
CA LEU A 157 7.15 -3.00 0.26
C LEU A 157 5.92 -3.54 -0.46
N ASP A 158 5.77 -4.85 -0.44
CA ASP A 158 4.52 -5.52 -0.78
C ASP A 158 4.00 -6.21 0.48
N ILE A 159 2.69 -6.17 0.69
CA ILE A 159 2.02 -6.89 1.79
C ILE A 159 1.10 -7.96 1.21
N HIS A 160 1.22 -9.18 1.72
CA HIS A 160 0.56 -10.38 1.20
C HIS A 160 -0.31 -11.04 2.26
N THR A 161 -1.42 -11.62 1.82
CA THR A 161 -2.21 -12.59 2.59
C THR A 161 -2.83 -13.64 1.68
N ALA A 162 -3.03 -14.85 2.19
CA ALA A 162 -3.86 -15.88 1.54
C ALA A 162 -5.33 -15.83 2.00
N ALA A 163 -5.67 -14.93 2.94
CA ALA A 163 -7.00 -14.81 3.52
C ALA A 163 -7.80 -13.69 2.80
N ASP A 164 -8.47 -12.82 3.56
CA ASP A 164 -9.28 -11.74 2.98
C ASP A 164 -8.47 -10.44 2.74
N GLN A 165 -8.78 -9.74 1.65
CA GLN A 165 -8.27 -8.41 1.33
C GLN A 165 -8.59 -7.42 2.45
N ALA A 166 -9.73 -7.61 3.12
CA ALA A 166 -10.14 -6.81 4.27
C ALA A 166 -9.07 -6.74 5.38
N LEU A 167 -8.24 -7.78 5.53
CA LEU A 167 -7.15 -7.80 6.51
C LEU A 167 -6.02 -6.84 6.11
N LEU A 168 -5.61 -6.87 4.85
CA LEU A 168 -4.62 -5.93 4.31
C LEU A 168 -5.13 -4.49 4.44
N ASN A 169 -6.39 -4.27 4.08
CA ASN A 169 -7.05 -2.97 4.18
C ASN A 169 -7.10 -2.47 5.64
N ALA A 170 -7.36 -3.35 6.61
CA ALA A 170 -7.35 -3.00 8.03
C ALA A 170 -5.96 -2.56 8.50
N VAL A 171 -4.90 -3.30 8.13
CA VAL A 171 -3.51 -2.92 8.43
C VAL A 171 -3.16 -1.57 7.80
N MET A 172 -3.54 -1.36 6.54
CA MET A 172 -3.28 -0.10 5.84
C MET A 172 -4.06 1.07 6.42
N SER A 173 -5.33 0.87 6.80
CA SER A 173 -6.15 1.88 7.47
C SER A 173 -5.54 2.28 8.81
N ARG A 174 -5.07 1.31 9.59
CA ARG A 174 -4.40 1.57 10.86
C ARG A 174 -3.08 2.30 10.68
N HIS A 175 -2.26 1.88 9.72
CA HIS A 175 -1.00 2.54 9.36
C HIS A 175 -1.24 4.00 8.96
N THR A 176 -2.17 4.24 8.02
CA THR A 176 -2.47 5.59 7.56
C THR A 176 -2.98 6.48 8.69
N GLU A 177 -3.84 5.97 9.58
CA GLU A 177 -4.28 6.67 10.80
C GLU A 177 -3.07 7.09 11.65
N GLU A 178 -2.22 6.14 12.03
CA GLU A 178 -1.06 6.39 12.91
C GLU A 178 -0.09 7.39 12.28
N ARG A 179 0.18 7.27 10.97
CA ARG A 179 1.08 8.19 10.25
C ARG A 179 0.53 9.60 10.14
N VAL A 180 -0.77 9.76 9.87
CA VAL A 180 -1.40 11.09 9.84
C VAL A 180 -1.36 11.72 11.24
N LEU A 181 -1.70 10.98 12.29
CA LEU A 181 -1.68 11.49 13.66
C LEU A 181 -0.27 11.87 14.12
N SER A 182 0.72 11.03 13.84
CA SER A 182 2.13 11.33 14.12
C SER A 182 2.54 12.62 13.41
N HIS A 183 2.25 12.74 12.12
CA HIS A 183 2.60 13.94 11.35
C HIS A 183 1.99 15.22 11.92
N LEU A 184 0.71 15.19 12.27
CA LEU A 184 0.02 16.34 12.85
C LEU A 184 0.59 16.70 14.23
N THR A 185 0.96 15.69 15.02
CA THR A 185 1.63 15.86 16.33
C THR A 185 3.01 16.49 16.17
N ASP A 186 3.82 15.99 15.24
CA ASP A 186 5.17 16.50 14.96
C ASP A 186 5.15 17.96 14.48
N LYS A 187 4.05 18.36 13.83
CA LYS A 187 3.80 19.75 13.41
C LYS A 187 3.24 20.63 14.54
N GLY A 188 3.09 20.10 15.75
CA GLY A 188 2.54 20.81 16.90
C GLY A 188 1.07 21.18 16.74
N MET A 189 0.33 20.48 15.88
CA MET A 189 -1.09 20.77 15.65
C MET A 189 -1.95 20.13 16.73
N GLN A 190 -3.05 20.80 17.08
CA GLN A 190 -4.09 20.22 17.93
C GLN A 190 -5.12 19.53 17.04
N PHE A 191 -5.45 18.28 17.35
CA PHE A 191 -6.42 17.51 16.59
C PHE A 191 -7.47 16.82 17.47
N LYS A 192 -8.62 16.56 16.87
CA LYS A 192 -9.70 15.71 17.41
C LYS A 192 -9.93 14.57 16.45
N THR A 193 -10.14 13.37 17.00
CA THR A 193 -10.47 12.18 16.23
C THR A 193 -11.92 11.76 16.52
N ALA A 194 -12.63 11.28 15.50
CA ALA A 194 -13.97 10.73 15.62
C ALA A 194 -14.17 9.57 14.64
N ARG A 195 -14.57 8.40 15.16
CA ARG A 195 -14.86 7.24 14.31
C ARG A 195 -16.29 7.33 13.79
N LEU A 196 -16.44 7.26 12.48
CA LEU A 196 -17.72 7.39 11.79
C LEU A 196 -18.48 6.06 11.82
N ALA A 197 -19.79 6.10 11.56
CA ALA A 197 -20.66 4.92 11.60
C ALA A 197 -20.28 3.84 10.56
N ASN A 198 -19.60 4.23 9.48
CA ASN A 198 -19.05 3.32 8.46
C ASN A 198 -17.67 2.75 8.83
N GLY A 199 -17.18 3.01 10.04
CA GLY A 199 -15.89 2.50 10.52
C GLY A 199 -14.67 3.36 10.15
N GLU A 200 -14.84 4.40 9.34
CA GLU A 200 -13.78 5.33 8.91
C GLU A 200 -13.38 6.28 10.03
N MET A 201 -12.13 6.76 9.98
CA MET A 201 -11.59 7.68 10.98
C MET A 201 -11.58 9.10 10.43
N GLN A 202 -12.24 10.03 11.12
CA GLN A 202 -12.14 11.45 10.83
C GLN A 202 -11.21 12.14 11.83
N ILE A 203 -10.29 12.94 11.31
CA ILE A 203 -9.28 13.71 12.04
C ILE A 203 -9.48 15.18 11.68
N LEU A 204 -9.81 16.00 12.67
CA LEU A 204 -9.95 17.45 12.52
C LEU A 204 -8.80 18.13 13.24
N SER A 205 -7.95 18.83 12.51
CA SER A 205 -6.76 19.50 13.02
C SER A 205 -6.78 20.99 12.72
N HIS A 206 -6.18 21.77 13.61
CA HIS A 206 -5.98 23.19 13.44
C HIS A 206 -4.52 23.57 13.73
N GLU A 207 -3.96 24.40 12.83
CA GLU A 207 -2.64 24.97 13.07
C GLU A 207 -2.70 26.03 14.18
N PRO A 208 -1.77 26.01 15.15
CA PRO A 208 -1.74 26.98 16.24
C PRO A 208 -1.32 28.39 15.79
N ASN A 209 -0.61 28.53 14.66
CA ASN A 209 0.01 29.79 14.23
C ASN A 209 -0.63 30.39 12.97
N ALA A 210 -1.32 31.52 13.13
CA ALA A 210 -1.93 32.29 12.04
C ALA A 210 -0.95 33.20 11.27
N GLY A 211 0.31 33.30 11.70
CA GLY A 211 1.32 34.19 11.12
C GLY A 211 1.97 33.72 9.83
N GLN A 212 1.65 32.52 9.33
CA GLN A 212 2.18 32.03 8.07
C GLN A 212 1.46 32.66 6.87
N VAL A 213 2.21 32.92 5.79
CA VAL A 213 1.67 33.40 4.51
C VAL A 213 0.58 32.43 4.05
N GLY A 214 -0.65 32.94 3.88
CA GLY A 214 -1.83 32.14 3.54
C GLY A 214 -2.79 31.81 4.68
N GLY A 215 -2.50 32.18 5.95
CA GLY A 215 -3.41 32.05 7.10
C GLY A 215 -3.30 30.70 7.86
N ALA A 216 -3.97 30.56 9.01
CA ALA A 216 -3.99 29.29 9.74
C ALA A 216 -4.86 28.26 9.00
N ALA A 217 -4.27 27.13 8.63
CA ALA A 217 -4.99 26.05 7.98
C ALA A 217 -5.88 25.28 8.97
N GLN A 218 -7.01 24.82 8.46
CA GLN A 218 -7.83 23.81 9.10
C GLN A 218 -7.77 22.57 8.22
N ILE A 219 -7.32 21.46 8.79
CA ILE A 219 -7.13 20.20 8.06
C ILE A 219 -8.19 19.22 8.55
N LYS A 220 -8.97 18.68 7.62
CA LYS A 220 -9.88 17.58 7.86
C LYS A 220 -9.38 16.38 7.05
N ALA A 221 -8.79 15.41 7.74
CA ALA A 221 -8.42 14.14 7.11
C ALA A 221 -9.45 13.06 7.46
N GLN A 222 -9.81 12.24 6.48
CA GLN A 222 -10.69 11.10 6.64
C GLN A 222 -9.98 9.86 6.10
N VAL A 223 -9.57 8.98 6.99
CA VAL A 223 -8.93 7.70 6.65
C VAL A 223 -10.02 6.68 6.40
N ARG A 224 -10.06 6.17 5.18
CA ARG A 224 -11.04 5.19 4.72
C ARG A 224 -10.66 3.79 5.17
N SER A 225 -11.61 2.87 5.04
CA SER A 225 -11.41 1.45 5.41
C SER A 225 -10.39 0.73 4.54
N ASP A 226 -10.11 1.21 3.33
CA ASP A 226 -9.09 0.68 2.42
C ASP A 226 -7.68 1.21 2.72
N GLY A 227 -7.54 2.17 3.65
CA GLY A 227 -6.27 2.81 3.98
C GLY A 227 -5.93 4.04 3.17
N THR A 228 -6.79 4.47 2.23
CA THR A 228 -6.66 5.79 1.60
C THR A 228 -7.06 6.90 2.56
N ALA A 229 -6.45 8.07 2.40
CA ALA A 229 -6.81 9.27 3.15
C ALA A 229 -7.39 10.33 2.22
N TRP A 230 -8.61 10.77 2.51
CA TRP A 230 -9.17 11.98 1.93
C TRP A 230 -8.81 13.17 2.81
N VAL A 231 -8.11 14.15 2.25
CA VAL A 231 -7.59 15.31 2.97
C VAL A 231 -8.25 16.56 2.44
N ASP A 232 -8.87 17.31 3.33
CA ASP A 232 -9.53 18.55 3.03
C ASP A 232 -8.88 19.71 3.80
N VAL A 233 -8.29 20.64 3.07
CA VAL A 233 -7.60 21.78 3.65
C VAL A 233 -8.42 23.05 3.41
N ASP A 234 -8.81 23.67 4.51
CA ASP A 234 -9.54 24.93 4.53
C ASP A 234 -8.70 26.06 5.15
N ARG A 235 -9.13 27.30 4.93
CA ARG A 235 -8.52 28.54 5.46
C ARG A 235 -7.06 28.81 5.04
N CYS A 236 -6.48 28.01 4.15
CA CYS A 236 -5.26 28.33 3.40
C CYS A 236 -5.56 28.67 1.93
N ARG A 237 -4.64 29.37 1.26
CA ARG A 237 -4.72 29.68 -0.18
C ARG A 237 -3.38 29.43 -0.87
N GLY A 238 -3.44 29.21 -2.18
CA GLY A 238 -2.27 29.01 -3.04
C GLY A 238 -1.40 27.83 -2.60
N ARG A 239 -0.21 27.70 -3.20
CA ARG A 239 0.72 26.55 -3.10
C ARG A 239 0.79 25.86 -1.73
N ARG A 240 0.66 26.60 -0.64
CA ARG A 240 0.62 26.05 0.71
C ARG A 240 -0.38 24.92 0.94
N CYS A 241 -1.57 24.94 0.35
CA CYS A 241 -2.48 23.80 0.55
C CYS A 241 -1.98 22.53 -0.16
N GLU A 242 -1.26 22.66 -1.29
CA GLU A 242 -0.58 21.53 -1.93
C GLU A 242 0.56 21.02 -1.05
N ASP A 243 1.35 21.94 -0.46
CA ASP A 243 2.45 21.57 0.42
C ASP A 243 1.96 20.79 1.65
N ILE A 244 0.82 21.17 2.25
CA ILE A 244 0.21 20.44 3.37
C ILE A 244 -0.21 19.02 2.94
N VAL A 245 -0.90 18.89 1.81
CA VAL A 245 -1.33 17.59 1.29
C VAL A 245 -0.12 16.71 0.94
N GLN A 246 0.91 17.28 0.31
CA GLN A 246 2.14 16.56 -0.03
C GLN A 246 2.90 16.11 1.22
N GLN A 247 2.93 16.92 2.28
CA GLN A 247 3.54 16.54 3.55
C GLN A 247 2.80 15.38 4.20
N ILE A 248 1.46 15.38 4.17
CA ILE A 248 0.65 14.27 4.65
C ILE A 248 0.89 13.01 3.79
N ALA A 249 0.95 13.16 2.47
CA ALA A 249 1.27 12.06 1.56
C ALA A 249 2.64 11.45 1.86
N GLY A 250 3.66 12.29 2.04
CA GLY A 250 5.00 11.85 2.44
C GLY A 250 5.02 11.16 3.80
N ALA A 251 4.25 11.65 4.77
CA ALA A 251 4.19 11.04 6.10
C ALA A 251 3.56 9.64 6.10
N VAL A 252 2.50 9.45 5.30
CA VAL A 252 1.85 8.15 5.09
C VAL A 252 2.70 7.22 4.21
N GLY A 253 3.69 7.77 3.51
CA GLY A 253 4.49 7.05 2.51
C GLY A 253 3.67 6.72 1.27
N GLY A 254 2.82 7.65 0.84
CA GLY A 254 1.91 7.52 -0.29
C GLY A 254 2.04 8.65 -1.31
N THR A 255 1.17 8.61 -2.31
CA THR A 255 1.10 9.62 -3.39
C THR A 255 -0.27 10.27 -3.44
N VAL A 256 -0.32 11.53 -3.89
CA VAL A 256 -1.58 12.24 -4.13
C VAL A 256 -2.16 11.77 -5.45
N THR A 257 -3.32 11.08 -5.42
CA THR A 257 -3.93 10.47 -6.60
C THR A 257 -4.94 11.38 -7.28
N THR A 258 -5.69 12.17 -6.50
CA THR A 258 -6.63 13.17 -7.00
C THR A 258 -6.52 14.47 -6.21
N THR A 259 -6.85 15.59 -6.84
CA THR A 259 -6.88 16.91 -6.18
C THR A 259 -7.93 17.78 -6.87
N ASP A 260 -8.93 18.19 -6.10
CA ASP A 260 -9.96 19.12 -6.51
C ASP A 260 -9.69 20.48 -5.86
N LYS A 261 -9.30 21.44 -6.69
CA LYS A 261 -8.95 22.81 -6.28
C LYS A 261 -10.18 23.71 -6.42
N LYS A 262 -10.41 24.59 -5.45
CA LYS A 262 -11.46 25.62 -5.53
C LYS A 262 -11.11 26.78 -6.44
N ASP A 263 -12.11 27.58 -6.80
CA ASP A 263 -11.91 28.92 -7.36
C ASP A 263 -11.07 29.85 -6.47
N ALA A 264 -11.25 29.78 -5.14
CA ALA A 264 -10.47 30.58 -4.18
C ALA A 264 -8.97 30.22 -4.15
N TRP A 265 -8.61 29.06 -4.72
CA TRP A 265 -7.21 28.68 -4.96
C TRP A 265 -6.51 29.63 -5.93
N TYR A 266 -7.24 30.08 -6.96
CA TYR A 266 -6.72 30.88 -8.07
C TYR A 266 -6.78 32.39 -7.80
N GLN A 267 -7.35 32.81 -6.67
CA GLN A 267 -7.45 34.23 -6.30
C GLN A 267 -6.15 34.70 -5.65
N LEU A 268 -5.54 35.74 -6.21
CA LEU A 268 -4.33 36.34 -5.64
C LEU A 268 -4.64 37.04 -4.31
N PRO A 269 -3.66 37.19 -3.40
CA PRO A 269 -3.83 37.97 -2.19
C PRO A 269 -4.22 39.41 -2.55
N GLY A 270 -5.43 39.86 -2.15
CA GLY A 270 -5.94 41.20 -2.42
C GLY A 270 -6.99 41.31 -3.53
N GLU A 271 -7.27 40.24 -4.27
CA GLU A 271 -8.38 40.25 -5.23
C GLU A 271 -9.73 40.05 -4.52
N PRO A 272 -10.76 40.86 -4.84
CA PRO A 272 -12.09 40.67 -4.27
C PRO A 272 -12.64 39.30 -4.68
N THR A 273 -13.20 38.58 -3.71
CA THR A 273 -13.81 37.28 -3.96
C THR A 273 -14.90 37.44 -5.00
N LYS A 274 -14.77 36.78 -6.16
CA LYS A 274 -15.82 36.75 -7.19
C LYS A 274 -17.05 36.03 -6.63
N THR A 275 -17.92 36.76 -5.94
CA THR A 275 -19.25 36.28 -5.57
C THR A 275 -20.08 36.22 -6.84
N ARG A 276 -20.35 35.00 -7.32
CA ARG A 276 -21.29 34.76 -8.40
C ARG A 276 -22.68 35.14 -7.89
N VAL A 277 -23.14 36.34 -8.25
CA VAL A 277 -24.52 36.77 -7.98
C VAL A 277 -25.42 35.84 -8.79
N LYS A 278 -26.26 35.04 -8.10
CA LYS A 278 -27.35 34.32 -8.75
C LYS A 278 -28.36 35.36 -9.22
N THR A 279 -28.40 35.63 -10.52
CA THR A 279 -29.59 36.17 -11.20
C THR A 279 -30.56 35.05 -11.52
#